data_AF-A0A256JUG6-F1
#
_entry.id   AF-A0A256JUG6-F1
#
_cell.length_a   1.000
_cell.length_b   1.000
_cell.length_c   1.000
_cell.angle_alpha   90.00
_cell.angle_beta   90.00
_cell.angle_gamma   90.00
#
_symmetry.space_group_name_H-M   'P 1'
#
loop_
_entity.id
_entity.type
_entity.pdbx_description
1 polymer ?
#
loop_
_entity_poly.entity_id
_entity_poly.type
_entity_poly.pdbx_seq_one_letter_code
_entity_poly.pdbx_strand_id
1 'polypeptide(L)' 'RDLAREVRDGDVPPEETDQRLKVFGLVDGLPVEPLYVRRRQGETPEYDLRDVDETLVVRVSESEFSG' A
#
# COMPACT_ATOMS: atom_id res chain seq x y z
N ARG A 1 14.09 -5.34 -2.96
CA ARG A 1 14.23 -4.40 -4.10
C ARG A 1 13.63 -4.99 -5.39
N ASP A 2 13.24 -6.26 -5.37
CA ASP A 2 12.80 -7.02 -6.55
C ASP A 2 11.32 -6.83 -6.91
N LEU A 3 10.45 -6.59 -5.92
CA LEU A 3 9.02 -6.38 -6.16
C LEU A 3 8.71 -5.15 -7.03
N ALA A 4 9.46 -4.06 -6.86
CA ALA A 4 9.26 -2.85 -7.67
C ALA A 4 9.52 -3.09 -9.17
N ARG A 5 10.27 -4.14 -9.53
CA ARG A 5 10.45 -4.62 -10.90
C ARG A 5 9.28 -5.49 -11.33
N GLU A 6 8.88 -6.47 -10.52
CA GLU A 6 7.77 -7.39 -10.82
C GLU A 6 6.42 -6.68 -11.00
N VAL A 7 6.13 -5.63 -10.22
CA VAL A 7 4.93 -4.80 -10.38
C VAL A 7 4.98 -3.96 -11.66
N ARG A 8 6.18 -3.58 -12.12
CA ARG A 8 6.36 -2.78 -13.35
C ARG A 8 6.27 -3.63 -14.62
N ASP A 9 6.67 -4.89 -14.53
CA ASP A 9 6.72 -5.81 -15.67
C ASP A 9 5.36 -6.51 -15.93
N GLY A 10 4.37 -6.35 -15.04
CA GLY A 10 3.01 -6.86 -15.24
C GLY A 10 2.88 -8.39 -15.13
N ASP A 11 3.93 -9.06 -14.63
CA ASP A 11 4.03 -10.52 -14.54
C ASP A 11 3.15 -11.13 -13.44
N VAL A 12 2.57 -10.30 -12.56
CA VAL A 12 1.68 -10.77 -11.48
C VAL A 12 0.24 -10.35 -11.78
N PRO A 13 -0.73 -11.28 -11.80
CA PRO A 13 -2.13 -10.97 -12.00
C PRO A 13 -2.59 -9.88 -11.01
N PRO A 14 -3.33 -8.86 -11.48
CA PRO A 14 -3.78 -7.74 -10.65
C PRO A 14 -4.77 -8.16 -9.55
N GLU A 15 -5.11 -9.44 -9.42
CA GLU A 15 -6.11 -9.93 -8.48
C GLU A 15 -5.49 -10.41 -7.16
N GLU A 16 -4.25 -10.93 -7.21
CA GLU A 16 -3.53 -11.49 -6.06
C GLU A 16 -2.61 -10.47 -5.37
N THR A 17 -2.02 -9.54 -6.14
CA THR A 17 -1.15 -8.47 -5.60
C THR A 17 -1.92 -7.29 -5.06
N ASP A 18 -3.15 -7.12 -5.51
CA ASP A 18 -3.90 -5.90 -5.26
C ASP A 18 -4.61 -5.94 -3.91
N GLN A 19 -4.54 -7.07 -3.18
CA GLN A 19 -5.13 -7.18 -1.86
C GLN A 19 -4.28 -6.59 -0.75
N ARG A 20 -2.94 -6.62 -0.84
CA ARG A 20 -2.03 -6.24 0.25
C ARG A 20 -1.51 -4.82 0.02
N LEU A 21 -1.94 -3.91 0.87
CA LEU A 21 -1.65 -2.48 0.73
C LEU A 21 -0.89 -1.97 1.96
N LYS A 22 -0.01 -1.02 1.70
CA LYS A 22 0.64 -0.17 2.67
C LYS A 22 0.17 1.26 2.44
N VAL A 23 -0.51 1.83 3.43
CA VAL A 23 -1.12 3.15 3.36
C VAL A 23 -0.30 4.11 4.22
N PHE A 24 0.22 5.16 3.62
CA PHE A 24 0.95 6.22 4.30
C PHE A 24 0.07 7.46 4.38
N GLY A 25 -0.01 8.07 5.56
CA GLY A 25 -0.42 9.46 5.66
C GLY A 25 0.76 10.39 5.34
N LEU A 26 0.47 11.56 4.78
CA LEU A 26 1.47 12.60 4.46
C LEU A 26 1.24 13.83 5.35
N VAL A 27 2.30 14.30 6.00
CA VAL A 27 2.30 15.57 6.76
C VAL A 27 3.38 16.46 6.14
N ASP A 28 2.99 17.65 5.67
CA ASP A 28 3.88 18.55 4.93
C ASP A 28 4.56 17.85 3.72
N GLY A 29 3.83 16.92 3.09
CA GLY A 29 4.33 16.11 1.97
C GLY A 29 5.29 14.98 2.35
N LEU A 30 5.53 14.72 3.64
CA LEU A 30 6.40 13.65 4.11
C LEU A 30 5.60 12.46 4.66
N PRO A 31 5.95 11.21 4.29
CA PRO A 31 5.23 10.04 4.78
C PRO A 31 5.49 9.77 6.27
N VAL A 32 4.42 9.53 7.02
CA VAL A 32 4.47 9.10 8.42
C VAL A 32 4.33 7.58 8.55
N GLU A 33 4.20 7.09 9.79
CA GLU A 33 4.08 5.66 10.09
C GLU A 33 2.97 4.99 9.26
N PRO A 34 3.26 3.92 8.52
CA PRO A 34 2.29 3.31 7.62
C PRO A 34 1.29 2.40 8.33
N LEU A 35 0.13 2.22 7.71
CA LEU A 35 -0.84 1.18 8.03
C LEU A 35 -0.76 0.04 6.99
N TYR A 36 -0.74 -1.21 7.44
CA TYR A 36 -0.85 -2.38 6.57
C TYR A 36 -2.30 -2.88 6.55
N VAL A 37 -2.91 -2.89 5.37
CA VAL A 37 -4.33 -3.21 5.18
C VAL A 37 -4.52 -4.20 4.06
N ARG A 38 -5.53 -5.07 4.24
CA ARG A 38 -6.05 -5.90 3.15
C ARG A 38 -7.30 -5.26 2.59
N ARG A 39 -7.27 -4.80 1.34
CA ARG A 39 -8.47 -4.23 0.72
C ARG A 39 -9.54 -5.31 0.56
N ARG A 40 -10.79 -4.96 0.82
CA ARG A 40 -11.96 -5.70 0.34
C ARG A 40 -12.37 -5.10 -1.01
N GLN A 41 -12.87 -5.92 -1.92
CA GLN A 41 -13.23 -5.48 -3.28
C GLN A 41 -14.14 -4.24 -3.25
N GLY A 42 -13.66 -3.14 -3.83
CA GLY A 42 -14.45 -1.94 -4.11
C GLY A 42 -14.10 -0.68 -3.31
N GLU A 43 -13.35 -0.79 -2.20
CA GLU A 43 -13.05 0.36 -1.34
C GLU A 43 -11.55 0.57 -1.16
N THR A 44 -11.13 1.84 -1.29
CA THR A 44 -9.75 2.26 -0.99
C THR A 44 -9.65 2.55 0.50
N PRO A 45 -8.76 1.87 1.25
CA PRO A 45 -8.60 2.11 2.68
C PRO A 45 -7.99 3.49 2.96
N GLU A 46 -8.50 4.16 3.98
CA GLU A 46 -8.01 5.46 4.46
C GLU A 46 -6.96 5.28 5.57
N TYR A 47 -6.14 6.31 5.77
CA TYR A 47 -5.18 6.36 6.86
C TYR A 47 -5.84 6.93 8.13
N ASP A 48 -5.92 6.13 9.20
CA ASP A 48 -6.72 6.44 10.39
C ASP A 48 -5.89 6.60 11.69
N LEU A 49 -4.55 6.58 11.60
CA LEU A 49 -3.68 6.66 12.79
C LEU A 49 -3.50 8.09 13.31
N ARG A 50 -3.65 9.12 12.47
CA ARG A 50 -3.60 10.56 12.83
C ARG A 50 -4.15 11.42 11.70
N ASP A 51 -4.38 12.70 11.98
CA ASP A 51 -4.71 13.71 10.96
C ASP A 51 -3.53 13.93 10.01
N VAL A 52 -3.80 13.86 8.70
CA VAL A 52 -2.80 14.00 7.63
C VAL A 52 -3.39 14.81 6.48
N ASP A 53 -2.51 15.47 5.72
CA ASP A 53 -2.92 16.31 4.59
C ASP A 53 -3.42 15.45 3.42
N GLU A 54 -2.74 14.33 3.17
CA GLU A 54 -3.00 13.43 2.05
C GLU A 54 -2.67 11.98 2.42
N THR A 55 -3.13 11.04 1.59
CA THR A 55 -2.84 9.60 1.73
C THR A 55 -2.20 9.03 0.47
N LEU A 56 -1.14 8.25 0.65
CA LEU A 56 -0.45 7.50 -0.41
C LEU A 56 -0.65 6.00 -0.20
N VAL A 57 -1.19 5.32 -1.22
CA VAL A 57 -1.42 3.86 -1.18
C VAL A 57 -0.40 3.15 -2.05
N VAL A 58 0.30 2.17 -1.47
CA VAL A 58 1.32 1.35 -2.15
C VAL A 58 0.95 -0.12 -2.06
N ARG A 59 0.97 -0.82 -3.19
CA ARG A 59 0.84 -2.29 -3.23
C ARG A 59 2.15 -2.92 -2.78
N VAL A 60 2.06 -3.94 -1.94
CA VAL A 60 3.22 -4.64 -1.38
C VAL A 60 3.10 -6.15 -1.56
N SER A 61 4.24 -6.83 -1.55
CA SER A 61 4.30 -8.30 -1.60
C SER A 61 3.80 -8.91 -0.30
N GLU A 62 3.54 -10.22 -0.31
CA GLU A 62 3.28 -10.94 0.93
C GLU A 62 4.45 -10.82 1.92
N SER A 63 5.68 -11.00 1.46
CA SER A 63 6.87 -10.95 2.33
C SER A 63 7.06 -9.59 3.00
N GLU A 64 6.70 -8.49 2.34
CA GLU A 64 6.72 -7.15 2.95
C GLU A 64 5.53 -6.89 3.87
N PHE A 65 4.39 -7.56 3.65
CA PHE A 65 3.20 -7.43 4.47
C PHE A 65 3.28 -8.25 5.78
N SER A 66 4.00 -9.38 5.77
CA SER A 66 4.14 -10.30 6.91
C SER A 66 5.48 -10.16 7.65
N GLY A 67 6.30 -9.17 7.28
CA GLY A 67 7.66 -8.95 7.79
C GLY A 67 7.74 -8.62 9.27
#